data_AF-A0A961GHT7-F1
#
_entry.id   AF-A0A961GHT7-F1
#
_cell.length_a   1.000
_cell.length_b   1.000
_cell.length_c   1.000
_cell.angle_alpha   90.00
_cell.angle_beta   90.00
_cell.angle_gamma   90.00
#
_symmetry.space_group_name_H-M   'P 1'
#
loop_
_entity.id
_entity.type
_entity.pdbx_description
1 polymer ?
#
loop_
_entity_poly.entity_id
_entity_poly.type
_entity_poly.pdbx_seq_one_letter_code
_entity_poly.pdbx_strand_id
1 'polypeptide(L)'
;LADAAVDSGRVIAPLGRSMRRNMSMAREMGLLRIPDSALIDVEDVDRHEPGKVLVLCTGSQGEPMSALTLLAGQENRWLKLHPDDTVILSSHPIPGNEHAVTKVIDNLFRQGVEVIHSGVSDVHATGHAKAEELKLYQSILKPDWFVPVHGEYHHLVAHARLAETMGTPHDHIVVAEDGDRLVLDDDGLREIGRVPAEYVYVHGTVGGVGTGVLADRRIL
;
A
#
# COMPACT_ATOMS: atom_id res chain seq x y z
N LEU A 1 7.55 6.02 -13.20
CA LEU A 1 7.75 4.72 -13.87
C LEU A 1 7.40 4.80 -15.36
N ALA A 2 6.17 5.17 -15.72
CA ALA A 2 5.77 5.26 -17.12
C ALA A 2 6.64 6.23 -17.94
N ASP A 3 6.86 7.45 -17.44
CA ASP A 3 7.72 8.44 -18.11
C ASP A 3 9.14 7.88 -18.30
N ALA A 4 9.76 7.36 -17.24
CA ALA A 4 11.09 6.75 -17.31
C ALA A 4 11.18 5.59 -18.32
N ALA A 5 10.12 4.77 -18.45
CA ALA A 5 10.06 3.70 -19.43
C ALA A 5 10.01 4.27 -20.86
N VAL A 6 9.12 5.23 -21.12
CA VAL A 6 8.97 5.87 -22.44
C VAL A 6 10.26 6.60 -22.85
N ASP A 7 10.85 7.37 -21.94
CA ASP A 7 12.10 8.11 -22.17
C ASP A 7 13.29 7.17 -22.44
N SER A 8 13.25 5.96 -21.87
CA SER A 8 14.25 4.90 -22.13
C SER A 8 13.96 4.07 -23.38
N GLY A 9 12.92 4.42 -24.15
CA GLY A 9 12.48 3.70 -25.34
C GLY A 9 11.93 2.30 -25.03
N ARG A 10 11.28 2.13 -23.86
CA ARG A 10 10.62 0.89 -23.45
C ARG A 10 9.11 0.98 -23.64
N VAL A 11 8.50 -0.14 -24.02
CA VAL A 11 7.06 -0.35 -23.96
C VAL A 11 6.65 -0.88 -22.59
N ILE A 12 5.40 -0.66 -22.19
CA ILE A 12 4.87 -0.97 -20.87
C ILE A 12 3.80 -2.06 -20.99
N ALA A 13 3.94 -3.12 -20.19
CA ALA A 13 2.98 -4.24 -20.15
C ALA A 13 2.38 -4.38 -18.74
N PRO A 14 1.09 -4.03 -18.52
CA PRO A 14 0.43 -4.23 -17.25
C PRO A 14 0.05 -5.70 -17.02
N LEU A 15 0.56 -6.28 -15.94
CA LEU A 15 0.30 -7.65 -15.51
C LEU A 15 -0.53 -7.69 -14.22
N GLY A 16 -1.73 -8.24 -14.33
CA GLY A 16 -2.70 -8.35 -13.23
C GLY A 16 -3.92 -7.44 -13.44
N ARG A 17 -5.10 -7.96 -13.06
CA ARG A 17 -6.40 -7.29 -13.30
C ARG A 17 -6.48 -5.92 -12.63
N SER A 18 -6.02 -5.83 -11.37
CA SER A 18 -6.04 -4.56 -10.63
C SER A 18 -5.14 -3.51 -11.26
N MET A 19 -3.94 -3.89 -11.71
CA MET A 19 -3.03 -2.97 -12.39
C MET A 19 -3.62 -2.45 -13.70
N ARG A 20 -4.16 -3.33 -14.55
CA ARG A 20 -4.84 -2.94 -15.80
C ARG A 20 -5.98 -1.97 -15.53
N ARG A 21 -6.83 -2.26 -14.56
CA ARG A 21 -7.97 -1.41 -14.17
C ARG A 21 -7.52 -0.03 -13.69
N ASN A 22 -6.55 0.02 -12.78
CA ASN A 22 -6.05 1.27 -12.21
C ASN A 22 -5.35 2.13 -13.27
N MET A 23 -4.58 1.52 -14.18
CA MET A 23 -3.97 2.24 -15.29
C MET A 23 -5.02 2.80 -16.26
N SER A 24 -6.05 2.03 -16.64
CA SER A 24 -7.15 2.54 -17.48
C SER A 24 -7.82 3.75 -16.86
N MET A 25 -8.20 3.64 -15.58
CA MET A 25 -8.85 4.71 -14.84
C MET A 25 -7.96 5.95 -14.72
N ALA A 26 -6.67 5.78 -14.41
CA ALA A 26 -5.74 6.90 -14.32
C ALA A 26 -5.53 7.60 -15.67
N ARG A 27 -5.58 6.87 -16.79
CA ARG A 27 -5.53 7.45 -18.14
C ARG A 27 -6.81 8.21 -18.47
N GLU A 28 -7.97 7.62 -18.19
CA GLU A 28 -9.29 8.26 -18.38
C GLU A 28 -9.41 9.57 -17.58
N MET A 29 -8.86 9.60 -16.37
CA MET A 29 -8.81 10.80 -15.52
C MET A 29 -7.73 11.81 -15.93
N GLY A 30 -6.88 11.49 -16.91
CA GLY A 30 -5.77 12.35 -17.35
C GLY A 30 -4.60 12.43 -16.36
N LEU A 31 -4.59 11.59 -15.32
CA LEU A 31 -3.51 11.48 -14.32
C LEU A 31 -2.29 10.71 -14.86
N LEU A 32 -2.52 9.81 -15.81
CA LEU A 32 -1.48 8.99 -16.43
C LEU A 32 -1.45 9.24 -17.95
N ARG A 33 -0.32 9.72 -18.45
CA ARG A 33 -0.14 10.03 -19.88
C ARG A 33 0.84 9.05 -20.50
N ILE A 34 0.30 8.01 -21.12
CA ILE A 34 1.08 7.01 -21.85
C ILE A 34 0.58 6.99 -23.29
N PRO A 35 1.45 7.16 -24.31
CA PRO A 35 1.09 6.96 -25.70
C PRO A 35 0.58 5.53 -25.93
N ASP A 36 -0.46 5.34 -26.75
CA ASP A 36 -0.97 3.98 -27.04
C ASP A 36 0.11 3.08 -27.66
N SER A 37 1.03 3.64 -28.44
CA SER A 37 2.17 2.92 -29.00
C SER A 37 3.16 2.39 -27.95
N ALA A 38 3.13 2.91 -26.74
CA ALA A 38 3.99 2.52 -25.64
C ALA A 38 3.29 1.56 -24.66
N LEU A 39 2.02 1.19 -24.90
CA LEU A 39 1.27 0.27 -24.06
C LEU A 39 0.99 -1.01 -24.85
N ILE A 40 1.44 -2.16 -24.34
CA ILE A 40 1.26 -3.46 -24.98
C ILE A 40 0.55 -4.44 -24.04
N ASP A 41 0.01 -5.51 -24.61
CA ASP A 41 -0.47 -6.63 -23.80
C ASP A 41 0.70 -7.50 -23.32
N VAL A 42 0.52 -8.14 -22.16
CA VAL A 42 1.54 -9.02 -21.58
C VAL A 42 1.89 -10.21 -22.47
N GLU A 43 0.95 -10.61 -23.34
CA GLU A 43 1.11 -11.68 -24.33
C GLU A 43 2.08 -11.30 -25.46
N ASP A 44 2.34 -10.01 -25.64
CA ASP A 44 3.23 -9.49 -26.68
C ASP A 44 4.65 -9.22 -26.15
N VAL A 45 4.93 -9.44 -24.86
CA VAL A 45 6.24 -9.14 -24.23
C VAL A 45 7.39 -9.84 -24.96
N ASP A 46 7.22 -11.12 -25.31
CA ASP A 46 8.25 -11.93 -25.98
C ASP A 46 8.57 -11.47 -27.42
N ARG A 47 7.79 -10.53 -27.97
CA ARG A 47 8.05 -9.94 -29.30
C ARG A 47 9.07 -8.80 -29.27
N HIS A 48 9.45 -8.35 -28.08
CA HIS A 48 10.37 -7.24 -27.88
C HIS A 48 11.72 -7.73 -27.39
N GLU A 49 12.78 -7.02 -27.77
CA GLU A 49 14.14 -7.32 -27.30
C GLU A 49 14.28 -7.10 -25.78
N PRO A 50 15.16 -7.85 -25.10
CA PRO A 50 15.52 -7.59 -23.71
C PRO A 50 15.89 -6.12 -23.50
N GLY A 51 15.42 -5.54 -22.38
CA GLY A 51 15.63 -4.12 -22.11
C GLY A 51 14.71 -3.15 -22.85
N LYS A 52 13.83 -3.62 -23.75
CA LYS A 52 12.80 -2.80 -24.41
C LYS A 52 11.42 -2.89 -23.78
N VAL A 53 11.27 -3.65 -22.70
CA VAL A 53 9.99 -3.83 -22.00
C VAL A 53 10.12 -3.42 -20.52
N LEU A 54 9.06 -2.81 -19.99
CA LEU A 54 8.79 -2.69 -18.57
C LEU A 54 7.48 -3.42 -18.25
N VAL A 55 7.53 -4.45 -17.42
CA VAL A 55 6.33 -5.11 -16.91
C VAL A 55 5.92 -4.47 -15.59
N LEU A 56 4.70 -3.93 -15.53
CA LEU A 56 4.11 -3.39 -14.31
C LEU A 56 3.18 -4.44 -13.71
N CYS A 57 3.59 -5.06 -12.60
CA CYS A 57 2.84 -6.14 -11.98
C CYS A 57 2.31 -5.81 -10.57
N THR A 58 1.25 -6.48 -10.17
CA THR A 58 0.76 -6.49 -8.78
C THR A 58 1.47 -7.56 -7.95
N GLY A 59 1.40 -7.46 -6.62
CA GLY A 59 1.86 -8.55 -5.73
C GLY A 59 3.00 -8.18 -4.82
N SER A 60 3.19 -6.90 -4.56
CA SER A 60 4.34 -6.41 -3.82
C SER A 60 4.28 -6.76 -2.31
N GLN A 61 3.14 -7.28 -1.84
CA GLN A 61 2.94 -7.78 -0.47
C GLN A 61 3.00 -9.32 -0.38
N GLY A 62 3.37 -10.01 -1.46
CA GLY A 62 3.50 -11.46 -1.47
C GLY A 62 2.16 -12.19 -1.46
N GLU A 63 1.08 -11.56 -1.95
CA GLU A 63 -0.24 -12.19 -1.98
C GLU A 63 -0.19 -13.45 -2.86
N PRO A 64 -0.73 -14.61 -2.42
CA PRO A 64 -0.49 -15.90 -3.07
C PRO A 64 -0.83 -15.96 -4.56
N MET A 65 -1.92 -15.31 -4.97
CA MET A 65 -2.41 -15.33 -6.36
C MET A 65 -2.01 -14.08 -7.16
N SER A 66 -1.11 -13.26 -6.62
CA SER A 66 -0.66 -12.06 -7.31
C SER A 66 0.29 -12.40 -8.46
N ALA A 67 0.35 -11.49 -9.44
CA ALA A 67 1.23 -11.65 -10.59
C ALA A 67 2.69 -11.89 -10.21
N LEU A 68 3.24 -11.12 -9.26
CA LEU A 68 4.63 -11.25 -8.84
C LEU A 68 4.90 -12.59 -8.13
N THR A 69 4.00 -13.03 -7.23
CA THR A 69 4.16 -14.33 -6.55
C THR A 69 4.15 -15.48 -7.55
N LEU A 70 3.25 -15.43 -8.55
CA LEU A 70 3.21 -16.44 -9.62
C LEU A 70 4.45 -16.41 -10.50
N LEU A 71 5.01 -15.22 -10.79
CA LEU A 71 6.28 -15.09 -11.51
C LEU A 71 7.45 -15.68 -10.70
N ALA A 72 7.54 -15.34 -9.41
CA ALA A 72 8.54 -15.88 -8.50
C ALA A 72 8.42 -17.40 -8.34
N GLY A 73 7.21 -17.96 -8.47
CA GLY A 73 6.97 -19.41 -8.46
C GLY A 73 7.14 -20.11 -9.81
N GLN A 74 7.42 -19.39 -10.91
CA GLN A 74 7.38 -19.91 -12.29
C GLN A 74 6.01 -20.48 -12.74
N GLU A 75 4.94 -20.02 -12.09
CA GLU A 75 3.56 -20.45 -12.32
C GLU A 75 2.75 -19.45 -13.17
N ASN A 76 3.32 -18.30 -13.50
CA ASN A 76 2.65 -17.33 -14.37
C ASN A 76 2.51 -17.88 -15.81
N ARG A 77 1.30 -17.79 -16.36
CA ARG A 77 0.98 -18.35 -17.69
C ARG A 77 1.61 -17.58 -18.84
N TRP A 78 1.77 -16.26 -18.70
CA TRP A 78 2.12 -15.37 -19.82
C TRP A 78 3.58 -15.01 -19.87
N LEU A 79 4.24 -14.95 -18.71
CA LEU A 79 5.61 -14.46 -18.60
C LEU A 79 6.40 -15.39 -17.69
N LYS A 80 7.65 -15.68 -18.07
CA LYS A 80 8.63 -16.38 -17.26
C LYS A 80 9.85 -15.48 -17.09
N LEU A 81 10.45 -15.51 -15.91
CA LEU A 81 11.64 -14.70 -15.65
C LEU A 81 12.89 -15.39 -16.21
N HIS A 82 13.81 -14.58 -16.73
CA HIS A 82 15.15 -14.97 -17.15
C HIS A 82 16.18 -14.43 -16.13
N PRO A 83 17.35 -15.06 -15.96
CA PRO A 83 18.42 -14.54 -15.10
C PRO A 83 18.89 -13.12 -15.43
N ASP A 84 18.65 -12.64 -16.65
CA ASP A 84 19.01 -11.27 -17.07
C ASP A 84 17.92 -10.23 -16.72
N ASP A 85 16.81 -10.66 -16.12
CA ASP A 85 15.76 -9.76 -15.67
C ASP A 85 16.12 -9.07 -14.36
N THR A 86 15.61 -7.84 -14.20
CA THR A 86 15.65 -7.09 -12.95
C THR A 86 14.23 -6.90 -12.43
N VAL A 87 13.99 -7.32 -11.18
CA VAL A 87 12.71 -7.15 -10.48
C VAL A 87 12.85 -6.08 -9.41
N ILE A 88 12.02 -5.03 -9.50
CA ILE A 88 12.02 -3.91 -8.56
C ILE A 88 10.77 -3.96 -7.68
N LEU A 89 10.97 -4.20 -6.39
CA LEU A 89 9.94 -4.11 -5.36
C LEU A 89 9.84 -2.66 -4.86
N SER A 90 9.05 -1.85 -5.56
CA SER A 90 8.80 -0.43 -5.21
C SER A 90 7.77 -0.29 -4.06
N SER A 91 7.93 -1.08 -3.00
CA SER A 91 7.07 -1.07 -1.80
C SER A 91 7.83 -1.48 -0.55
N HIS A 92 7.26 -1.22 0.63
CA HIS A 92 7.67 -1.88 1.87
C HIS A 92 6.67 -2.97 2.28
N PRO A 93 7.13 -4.06 2.92
CA PRO A 93 6.23 -5.01 3.56
C PRO A 93 5.36 -4.28 4.59
N ILE A 94 4.04 -4.47 4.49
CA ILE A 94 3.10 -4.06 5.53
C ILE A 94 3.27 -5.01 6.73
N PRO A 95 3.21 -4.51 7.98
CA PRO A 95 3.28 -5.36 9.16
C PRO A 95 2.35 -6.57 9.07
N GLY A 96 2.91 -7.78 9.23
CA GLY A 96 2.22 -9.06 9.07
C GLY A 96 2.49 -9.78 7.74
N ASN A 97 2.97 -9.06 6.70
CA ASN A 97 3.26 -9.64 5.39
C ASN A 97 4.76 -9.92 5.15
N GLU A 98 5.63 -9.68 6.12
CA GLU A 98 7.09 -9.77 5.98
C GLU A 98 7.53 -11.14 5.48
N HIS A 99 6.94 -12.21 6.03
CA HIS A 99 7.26 -13.58 5.63
C HIS A 99 6.86 -13.87 4.18
N ALA A 100 5.67 -13.40 3.76
CA ALA A 100 5.19 -13.60 2.40
C ALA A 100 6.07 -12.86 1.38
N VAL A 101 6.44 -11.61 1.67
CA VAL A 101 7.35 -10.84 0.83
C VAL A 101 8.74 -11.47 0.76
N THR A 102 9.28 -11.89 1.91
CA THR A 102 10.60 -12.56 1.96
C THR A 102 10.60 -13.84 1.12
N LYS A 103 9.53 -14.64 1.18
CA LYS A 103 9.41 -15.85 0.36
C LYS A 103 9.42 -15.54 -1.14
N VAL A 104 8.76 -14.47 -1.57
CA VAL A 104 8.79 -14.02 -2.97
C VAL A 104 10.22 -13.61 -3.36
N ILE A 105 10.90 -12.81 -2.54
CA ILE A 105 12.28 -12.38 -2.78
C ILE A 105 13.22 -13.59 -2.90
N ASP A 106 13.16 -14.54 -1.96
CA ASP A 106 13.96 -15.76 -1.99
C ASP A 106 13.74 -16.55 -3.29
N ASN A 107 12.49 -16.67 -3.72
CA ASN A 107 12.15 -17.39 -4.94
C ASN A 107 12.66 -16.69 -6.20
N LEU A 108 12.65 -15.35 -6.23
CA LEU A 108 13.25 -14.59 -7.32
C LEU A 108 14.77 -14.79 -7.37
N PHE A 109 15.45 -14.74 -6.23
CA PHE A 109 16.90 -15.01 -6.15
C PHE A 109 17.25 -16.45 -6.56
N ARG A 110 16.42 -17.45 -6.20
CA ARG A 110 16.61 -18.85 -6.66
C ARG A 110 16.53 -18.99 -8.18
N GLN A 111 15.86 -18.09 -8.87
CA GLN A 111 15.80 -18.05 -10.34
C GLN A 111 16.99 -17.32 -10.98
N GLY A 112 17.88 -16.73 -10.18
CA GLY A 112 19.06 -15.99 -10.67
C GLY A 112 18.75 -14.57 -11.13
N VAL A 113 17.55 -14.05 -10.83
CA VAL A 113 17.08 -12.72 -11.21
C VAL A 113 17.67 -11.67 -10.28
N GLU A 114 18.01 -10.49 -10.80
CA GLU A 114 18.41 -9.36 -9.97
C GLU A 114 17.19 -8.77 -9.24
N VAL A 115 17.28 -8.61 -7.92
CA VAL A 115 16.17 -8.07 -7.11
C VAL A 115 16.59 -6.77 -6.43
N ILE A 116 15.88 -5.69 -6.75
CA ILE A 116 16.02 -4.38 -6.09
C ILE A 116 14.82 -4.16 -5.17
N HIS A 117 15.07 -3.94 -3.88
CA HIS A 117 14.03 -3.65 -2.91
C HIS A 117 14.48 -2.53 -1.96
N SER A 118 13.55 -2.03 -1.17
CA SER A 118 13.77 -0.86 -0.32
C SER A 118 14.81 -0.99 0.78
N GLY A 119 15.25 -2.21 1.09
CA GLY A 119 16.34 -2.43 2.04
C GLY A 119 17.72 -2.18 1.41
N VAL A 120 17.79 -2.09 0.08
CA VAL A 120 19.04 -1.96 -0.69
C VAL A 120 19.10 -0.63 -1.46
N SER A 121 17.96 -0.08 -1.86
CA SER A 121 17.88 1.18 -2.62
C SER A 121 16.61 1.97 -2.31
N ASP A 122 16.65 3.29 -2.48
CA ASP A 122 15.51 4.19 -2.29
C ASP A 122 14.49 4.07 -3.43
N VAL A 123 13.76 2.95 -3.46
CA VAL A 123 12.75 2.64 -4.48
C VAL A 123 11.31 2.83 -3.99
N HIS A 124 11.13 3.27 -2.74
CA HIS A 124 9.82 3.50 -2.15
C HIS A 124 9.84 4.68 -1.18
N ALA A 125 8.78 5.48 -1.20
CA ALA A 125 8.50 6.50 -0.22
C ALA A 125 7.13 6.25 0.42
N THR A 126 7.01 6.55 1.71
CA THR A 126 5.74 6.46 2.44
C THR A 126 4.72 7.43 1.86
N GLY A 127 3.47 6.99 1.75
CA GLY A 127 2.33 7.87 1.44
C GLY A 127 1.83 8.68 2.63
N HIS A 128 2.31 8.40 3.85
CA HIS A 128 1.94 9.10 5.07
C HIS A 128 3.04 10.07 5.52
N ALA A 129 2.63 11.26 5.93
CA ALA A 129 3.47 12.31 6.48
C ALA A 129 4.24 11.85 7.73
N LYS A 130 5.52 12.21 7.82
CA LYS A 130 6.36 11.99 9.00
C LYS A 130 6.24 13.16 9.97
N ALA A 131 6.88 13.03 11.14
CA ALA A 131 6.78 14.00 12.23
C ALA A 131 6.98 15.47 11.80
N GLU A 132 7.99 15.78 10.97
CA GLU A 132 8.24 17.18 10.55
C GLU A 132 7.17 17.72 9.60
N GLU A 133 6.59 16.89 8.73
CA GLU A 133 5.48 17.27 7.86
C GLU A 133 4.20 17.49 8.68
N LEU A 134 3.95 16.64 9.69
CA LEU A 134 2.85 16.80 10.64
C LEU A 134 3.01 18.08 11.48
N LYS A 135 4.22 18.38 11.97
CA LYS A 135 4.53 19.64 12.66
C LYS A 135 4.31 20.85 11.76
N LEU A 136 4.74 20.78 10.50
CA LEU A 136 4.50 21.85 9.53
C LEU A 136 3.00 22.10 9.38
N TYR A 137 2.20 21.05 9.21
CA TYR A 137 0.75 21.16 9.13
C TYR A 137 0.14 21.83 10.37
N GLN A 138 0.54 21.39 11.56
CA GLN A 138 0.06 21.98 12.82
C GLN A 138 0.52 23.43 13.02
N SER A 139 1.71 23.79 12.55
CA SER A 139 2.22 25.17 12.63
C SER A 139 1.40 26.17 11.80
N ILE A 140 0.78 25.68 10.73
CA ILE A 140 -0.11 26.44 9.84
C ILE A 140 -1.50 26.53 10.44
N LEU A 141 -2.06 25.39 10.89
CA LEU A 141 -3.43 25.33 11.39
C LEU A 141 -3.61 25.96 12.77
N LYS A 142 -2.64 25.76 13.67
CA LYS A 142 -2.69 26.16 15.09
C LYS A 142 -4.02 25.78 15.74
N PRO A 143 -4.34 24.47 15.81
CA PRO A 143 -5.65 24.03 16.22
C PRO A 143 -5.90 24.32 17.71
N ASP A 144 -7.11 24.82 18.02
CA ASP A 144 -7.56 25.01 19.40
C ASP A 144 -7.79 23.66 20.10
N TRP A 145 -8.23 22.64 19.36
CA TRP A 145 -8.46 21.26 19.81
C TRP A 145 -7.90 20.26 18.80
N PHE A 146 -7.36 19.15 19.28
CA PHE A 146 -6.72 18.16 18.40
C PHE A 146 -7.16 16.72 18.71
N VAL A 147 -7.56 16.00 17.66
CA VAL A 147 -7.91 14.57 17.72
C VAL A 147 -7.09 13.83 16.68
N PRO A 148 -6.05 13.06 17.05
CA PRO A 148 -5.30 12.26 16.09
C PRO A 148 -6.18 11.13 15.54
N VAL A 149 -6.05 10.86 14.24
CA VAL A 149 -6.78 9.81 13.52
C VAL A 149 -5.82 9.00 12.66
N HIS A 150 -6.30 7.85 12.16
CA HIS A 150 -5.61 6.97 11.19
C HIS A 150 -4.25 6.43 11.70
N GLY A 151 -4.31 5.47 12.61
CA GLY A 151 -3.17 4.65 13.02
C GLY A 151 -3.50 3.80 14.25
N GLU A 152 -2.67 2.80 14.52
CA GLU A 152 -2.71 2.08 15.80
C GLU A 152 -2.58 3.03 17.00
N TYR A 153 -3.07 2.63 18.16
CA TYR A 153 -3.16 3.48 19.36
C TYR A 153 -1.83 4.18 19.72
N HIS A 154 -0.70 3.50 19.59
CA HIS A 154 0.61 4.08 19.85
C HIS A 154 1.00 5.20 18.86
N HIS A 155 0.55 5.12 17.60
CA HIS A 155 0.69 6.21 16.63
C HIS A 155 -0.15 7.41 17.03
N LEU A 156 -1.39 7.18 17.49
CA LEU A 156 -2.29 8.24 17.93
C LEU A 156 -1.70 8.99 19.14
N VAL A 157 -1.18 8.25 20.12
CA VAL A 157 -0.47 8.82 21.28
C VAL A 157 0.77 9.61 20.84
N ALA A 158 1.56 9.11 19.89
CA ALA A 158 2.72 9.84 19.38
C ALA A 158 2.32 11.14 18.67
N HIS A 159 1.23 11.12 17.90
CA HIS A 159 0.71 12.29 17.20
C HIS A 159 0.10 13.32 18.18
N ALA A 160 -0.57 12.87 19.24
CA ALA A 160 -1.02 13.72 20.34
C ALA A 160 0.16 14.45 21.01
N ARG A 161 1.23 13.73 21.36
CA ARG A 161 2.45 14.34 21.93
C ARG A 161 3.10 15.36 20.99
N LEU A 162 3.00 15.11 19.69
CA LEU A 162 3.47 16.06 18.68
C LEU A 162 2.66 17.35 18.71
N ALA A 163 1.33 17.27 18.79
CA ALA A 163 0.43 18.42 18.93
C ALA A 163 0.70 19.22 20.20
N GLU A 164 0.95 18.54 21.32
CA GLU A 164 1.34 19.19 22.57
C GLU A 164 2.65 19.98 22.42
N THR A 165 3.66 19.38 21.77
CA THR A 165 4.93 20.05 21.47
C THR A 165 4.76 21.25 20.55
N MET A 166 3.78 21.21 19.64
CA MET A 166 3.45 22.29 18.72
C MET A 166 2.57 23.38 19.34
N GLY A 167 2.16 23.24 20.61
CA GLY A 167 1.52 24.28 21.40
C GLY A 167 0.02 24.09 21.65
N THR A 168 -0.59 22.98 21.23
CA THR A 168 -1.96 22.65 21.64
C THR A 168 -1.94 22.24 23.12
N PRO A 169 -2.77 22.84 24.00
CA PRO A 169 -2.83 22.45 25.41
C PRO A 169 -3.13 20.95 25.59
N HIS A 170 -2.55 20.31 26.61
CA HIS A 170 -2.71 18.87 26.84
C HIS A 170 -4.18 18.47 27.04
N ASP A 171 -4.93 19.28 27.79
CA ASP A 171 -6.38 19.13 28.02
C ASP A 171 -7.24 19.44 26.79
N HIS A 172 -6.64 19.93 25.71
CA HIS A 172 -7.28 20.17 24.42
C HIS A 172 -7.01 19.06 23.39
N ILE A 173 -6.36 17.97 23.80
CA ILE A 173 -6.03 16.85 22.93
C ILE A 173 -6.79 15.60 23.37
N VAL A 174 -7.57 15.00 22.46
CA VAL A 174 -8.36 13.80 22.75
C VAL A 174 -7.91 12.66 21.86
N VAL A 175 -7.38 11.60 22.46
CA VAL A 175 -7.05 10.35 21.76
C VAL A 175 -8.28 9.43 21.84
N ALA A 176 -9.05 9.40 20.75
CA ALA A 176 -10.27 8.61 20.65
C ALA A 176 -10.03 7.23 20.02
N GLU A 177 -10.87 6.27 20.36
CA GLU A 177 -10.97 4.94 19.76
C GLU A 177 -12.25 4.81 18.91
N ASP A 178 -12.29 3.77 18.07
CA ASP A 178 -13.50 3.44 17.30
C ASP A 178 -14.70 3.24 18.24
N GLY A 179 -15.75 4.02 18.01
CA GLY A 179 -16.98 4.01 18.81
C GLY A 179 -17.08 5.14 19.85
N ASP A 180 -15.99 5.86 20.15
CA ASP A 180 -16.06 7.04 21.00
C ASP A 180 -16.87 8.16 20.34
N ARG A 181 -17.73 8.82 21.13
CA ARG A 181 -18.54 9.95 20.69
C ARG A 181 -17.95 11.23 21.26
N LEU A 182 -17.49 12.10 20.39
CA LEU A 182 -17.02 13.43 20.76
C LEU A 182 -18.07 14.48 20.41
N VAL A 183 -18.25 15.47 21.28
CA VAL A 183 -18.99 16.69 20.98
C VAL A 183 -18.03 17.87 21.08
N LEU A 184 -18.06 18.71 20.05
CA LEU A 184 -17.45 20.03 20.04
C LEU A 184 -18.57 21.07 20.00
N ASP A 185 -18.71 21.83 21.08
CA ASP A 185 -19.68 22.92 21.23
C ASP A 185 -18.98 24.16 21.82
N ASP A 186 -19.75 25.19 22.20
CA ASP A 186 -19.22 26.44 22.76
C ASP A 186 -18.47 26.22 24.10
N ASP A 187 -18.72 25.09 24.78
CA ASP A 187 -18.03 24.71 26.02
C ASP A 187 -16.74 23.92 25.76
N GLY A 188 -16.44 23.58 24.50
CA GLY A 188 -15.22 22.88 24.07
C GLY A 188 -15.45 21.47 23.54
N LEU A 189 -14.36 20.69 23.45
CA LEU A 189 -14.40 19.30 23.00
C LEU A 189 -14.45 18.37 24.21
N ARG A 190 -15.41 17.43 24.21
CA ARG A 190 -15.56 16.43 25.27
C ARG A 190 -16.11 15.11 24.74
N GLU A 191 -15.74 14.02 25.39
CA GLU A 191 -16.34 12.71 25.15
C GLU A 191 -17.71 12.62 25.84
N ILE A 192 -18.71 12.07 25.13
CA ILE A 192 -20.11 12.00 25.60
C ILE A 192 -20.66 10.58 25.69
N GLY A 193 -19.79 9.57 25.55
CA GLY A 193 -20.13 8.14 25.60
C GLY A 193 -19.71 7.40 24.33
N ARG A 194 -20.27 6.20 24.13
CA ARG A 194 -19.91 5.31 23.01
C ARG A 194 -21.09 4.91 22.14
N VAL A 195 -20.81 4.57 20.88
CA VAL A 195 -21.71 3.84 19.97
C VAL A 195 -21.14 2.46 19.64
N PRO A 196 -21.97 1.49 19.21
CA PRO A 196 -21.46 0.21 18.71
C PRO A 196 -20.51 0.40 17.51
N ALA A 197 -19.33 -0.20 17.60
CA ALA A 197 -18.27 -0.14 16.58
C ALA A 197 -17.58 -1.50 16.42
N GLU A 198 -18.35 -2.52 16.07
CA GLU A 198 -17.86 -3.89 15.95
C GLU A 198 -17.31 -4.19 14.55
N TYR A 199 -16.29 -5.06 14.47
CA TYR A 199 -15.77 -5.55 13.20
C TYR A 199 -16.78 -6.46 12.50
N VAL A 200 -17.01 -6.20 11.20
CA VAL A 200 -17.80 -7.06 10.32
C VAL A 200 -16.88 -7.75 9.30
N TYR A 201 -16.78 -9.08 9.38
CA TYR A 201 -15.95 -9.86 8.47
C TYR A 201 -16.69 -10.24 7.19
N VAL A 202 -15.97 -10.29 6.06
CA VAL A 202 -16.52 -10.60 4.74
C VAL A 202 -15.70 -11.72 4.09
N HIS A 203 -16.37 -12.77 3.62
CA HIS A 203 -15.76 -13.85 2.85
C HIS A 203 -16.73 -14.33 1.77
N GLY A 204 -16.57 -13.83 0.54
CA GLY A 204 -17.52 -14.02 -0.55
C GLY A 204 -18.77 -13.15 -0.41
N THR A 205 -19.54 -13.34 0.65
CA THR A 205 -20.72 -12.51 1.02
C THR A 205 -20.51 -11.88 2.41
N VAL A 206 -21.21 -10.75 2.64
CA VAL A 206 -21.14 -10.02 3.92
C VAL A 206 -21.76 -10.86 5.04
N GLY A 207 -21.09 -10.97 6.18
CA GLY A 207 -21.59 -11.70 7.36
C GLY A 207 -21.43 -13.23 7.31
N GLY A 208 -20.78 -13.78 6.27
CA GLY A 208 -20.57 -15.22 6.13
C GLY A 208 -19.53 -15.83 7.10
N VAL A 209 -18.79 -15.00 7.84
CA VAL A 209 -17.76 -15.44 8.79
C VAL A 209 -17.96 -14.73 10.12
N GLY A 210 -18.56 -15.41 11.08
CA GLY A 210 -18.64 -14.94 12.46
C GLY A 210 -17.37 -15.26 13.26
N THR A 211 -17.24 -14.64 14.43
CA THR A 211 -16.12 -14.87 15.38
C THR A 211 -15.98 -16.34 15.77
N GLY A 212 -17.08 -17.09 15.89
CA GLY A 212 -17.06 -18.53 16.16
C GLY A 212 -16.38 -19.36 15.07
N VAL A 213 -16.64 -19.04 13.79
CA VAL A 213 -16.01 -19.73 12.66
C VAL A 213 -14.50 -19.50 12.63
N LEU A 214 -14.05 -18.29 13.01
CA LEU A 214 -12.62 -17.98 13.13
C LEU A 214 -11.96 -18.73 14.29
N ALA A 215 -12.65 -18.85 15.42
CA ALA A 215 -12.17 -19.61 16.58
C ALA A 215 -11.99 -21.10 16.25
N ASP A 216 -12.96 -21.70 15.57
CA ASP A 216 -12.90 -23.10 15.13
C ASP A 216 -11.74 -23.33 14.16
N ARG A 217 -11.54 -22.41 13.20
CA ARG A 217 -10.42 -22.47 12.24
C ARG A 217 -9.04 -22.30 12.87
N ARG A 218 -8.93 -21.71 14.05
CA ARG A 218 -7.66 -21.55 14.76
C ARG A 218 -7.23 -22.84 15.48
N ILE A 219 -8.18 -23.73 15.77
CA ILE A 219 -7.94 -25.01 16.45
C ILE A 219 -7.54 -26.10 15.44
N LEU A 220 -8.05 -26.00 14.21
CA LEU A 220 -7.69 -26.86 13.08
C LEU A 220 -6.28 -26.59 12.56
#